data_AF-A0A7W6TPG7-F1
#
_entry.id   AF-A0A7W6TPG7-F1
#
_cell.length_a   1.000
_cell.length_b   1.000
_cell.length_c   1.000
_cell.angle_alpha   90.00
_cell.angle_beta   90.00
_cell.angle_gamma   90.00
#
_symmetry.space_group_name_H-M   'P 1'
#
loop_
_entity.id
_entity.type
_entity.pdbx_description
1 polymer ?
#
loop_
_entity_poly.entity_id
_entity_poly.type
_entity_poly.pdbx_seq_one_letter_code
_entity_poly.pdbx_strand_id
1 'polypeptide(L)'
;MKWFARRQPADIWDEPIQGPIGDIDAAERIRNICEAARAGAEAVGGPAPADKRERERFERAARVAMEIAMKIADDLMRDDAVRRIVDLCVKANDMKTAQILFRAIQAGWIREAVQHDYPALAQ
;
A
#
# COMPACT_ATOMS: atom_id res chain seq x y z
N MET A 1 36.95 -10.96 5.38
CA MET A 1 36.41 -9.96 6.32
C MET A 1 35.08 -9.42 5.80
N LYS A 2 33.95 -10.09 6.06
CA LYS A 2 32.60 -9.52 5.89
C LYS A 2 31.83 -9.71 7.21
N TRP A 3 32.25 -9.00 8.24
CA TRP A 3 31.73 -9.16 9.61
C TRP A 3 30.57 -8.22 9.95
N PHE A 4 30.11 -7.40 9.00
CA PHE A 4 29.02 -6.46 9.22
C PHE A 4 28.10 -6.37 8.01
N ALA A 5 27.52 -7.49 7.58
CA ALA A 5 26.23 -7.39 6.91
C ALA A 5 25.22 -6.95 7.99
N ARG A 6 25.10 -5.64 8.23
CA ARG A 6 24.09 -5.07 9.13
C ARG A 6 22.76 -5.65 8.69
N ARG A 7 22.17 -6.51 9.53
CA ARG A 7 20.80 -6.99 9.36
C ARG A 7 19.96 -5.71 9.32
N GLN A 8 19.46 -5.38 8.14
CA GLN A 8 18.61 -4.20 8.02
C GLN A 8 17.42 -4.39 8.97
N PRO A 9 16.98 -3.33 9.66
CA PRO A 9 15.78 -3.40 10.48
C PRO A 9 14.66 -4.04 9.67
N ALA A 10 13.95 -5.00 10.28
CA ALA A 10 12.76 -5.57 9.66
C ALA A 10 11.81 -4.42 9.30
N ASP A 11 11.23 -4.47 8.12
CA ASP A 11 10.26 -3.47 7.74
C ASP A 11 8.99 -3.63 8.58
N ILE A 12 8.21 -2.56 8.74
CA ILE A 12 6.99 -2.61 9.55
C ILE A 12 5.95 -3.60 9.01
N TRP A 13 5.99 -3.98 7.73
CA TRP A 13 5.13 -5.04 7.18
C TRP A 13 5.67 -6.45 7.42
N ASP A 14 6.90 -6.62 7.92
CA ASP A 14 7.49 -7.91 8.27
C ASP A 14 7.18 -8.32 9.73
N GLU A 15 6.64 -7.41 10.54
CA GLU A 15 6.21 -7.69 11.90
C GLU A 15 4.91 -8.50 11.91
N PRO A 16 4.81 -9.55 12.73
CA PRO A 16 3.58 -10.35 12.83
C PRO A 16 2.43 -9.49 13.37
N ILE A 17 1.27 -9.62 12.74
CA ILE A 17 0.03 -9.01 13.23
C ILE A 17 -0.33 -9.72 14.55
N GLN A 18 -0.22 -9.01 15.67
CA GLN A 18 -0.50 -9.57 16.99
C GLN A 18 -2.02 -9.52 17.27
N GLY A 19 -2.67 -10.68 17.28
CA GLY A 19 -4.06 -10.84 17.70
C GLY A 19 -5.12 -10.37 16.67
N PRO A 20 -6.42 -10.48 17.03
CA PRO A 20 -7.46 -9.81 16.27
C PRO A 20 -7.27 -8.30 16.41
N ILE A 21 -7.12 -7.60 15.29
CA ILE A 21 -6.97 -6.16 15.28
C ILE A 21 -8.34 -5.53 15.04
N GLY A 22 -8.66 -4.44 15.74
CA GLY A 22 -9.87 -3.67 15.43
C GLY A 22 -9.72 -2.94 14.10
N ASP A 23 -10.84 -2.55 13.48
CA ASP A 23 -10.84 -1.84 12.19
C ASP A 23 -10.03 -0.53 12.22
N ILE A 24 -10.02 0.17 13.36
CA ILE A 24 -9.22 1.38 13.57
C ILE A 24 -7.73 1.05 13.52
N ASP A 25 -7.29 0.04 14.28
CA ASP A 25 -5.90 -0.38 14.32
C ASP A 25 -5.45 -0.95 12.96
N ALA A 26 -6.36 -1.62 12.25
CA ALA A 26 -6.14 -2.09 10.88
C ALA A 26 -5.88 -0.94 9.91
N ALA A 27 -6.75 0.06 9.91
CA ALA A 27 -6.61 1.23 9.05
C ALA A 27 -5.34 2.03 9.40
N GLU A 28 -5.02 2.18 10.68
CA GLU A 28 -3.78 2.81 11.12
C GLU A 28 -2.54 2.02 10.68
N ARG A 29 -2.57 0.68 10.79
CA ARG A 29 -1.47 -0.16 10.34
C ARG A 29 -1.24 -0.04 8.85
N ILE A 30 -2.30 -0.03 8.04
CA ILE A 30 -2.21 0.21 6.59
C ILE A 30 -1.61 1.59 6.31
N ARG A 31 -2.08 2.64 7.00
CA ARG A 31 -1.48 3.98 6.88
C ARG A 31 0.02 3.93 7.11
N ASN A 32 0.47 3.32 8.20
CA ASN A 32 1.88 3.26 8.52
C ASN A 32 2.68 2.50 7.45
N ILE A 33 2.17 1.37 6.97
CA ILE A 33 2.76 0.58 5.86
C ILE A 33 2.91 1.43 4.59
N CYS A 34 1.84 2.10 4.16
CA CYS A 34 1.86 2.93 2.96
C CYS A 34 2.86 4.10 3.10
N GLU A 35 2.90 4.78 4.24
CA GLU A 35 3.86 5.87 4.47
C GLU A 35 5.31 5.39 4.44
N ALA A 36 5.62 4.26 5.10
CA ALA A 36 6.96 3.70 5.12
C ALA A 36 7.40 3.13 3.75
N ALA A 37 6.45 2.65 2.94
CA ALA A 37 6.71 2.12 1.61
C ALA A 37 6.78 3.21 0.52
N ARG A 38 6.31 4.43 0.80
CA ARG A 38 6.13 5.50 -0.20
C ARG A 38 7.39 5.81 -1.00
N ALA A 39 8.52 6.01 -0.33
CA ALA A 39 9.79 6.32 -1.00
C ALA A 39 10.26 5.17 -1.91
N GLY A 40 10.02 3.92 -1.48
CA GLY A 40 10.30 2.74 -2.29
C GLY A 40 9.38 2.64 -3.50
N ALA A 41 8.08 2.91 -3.33
CA ALA A 41 7.12 2.98 -4.43
C ALA A 41 7.50 4.05 -5.46
N GLU A 42 7.82 5.27 -5.03
CA GLU A 42 8.25 6.35 -5.92
C GLU A 42 9.55 6.01 -6.66
N ALA A 43 10.50 5.32 -6.01
CA ALA A 43 11.70 4.80 -6.67
C ALA A 43 11.38 3.73 -7.73
N VAL A 44 10.39 2.85 -7.44
CA VAL A 44 9.92 1.80 -8.35
C VAL A 44 9.21 2.35 -9.59
N GLY A 45 8.39 3.40 -9.42
CA GLY A 45 7.63 4.04 -10.50
C GLY A 45 8.40 5.13 -11.26
N GLY A 46 9.59 5.49 -10.79
CA GLY A 46 10.42 6.52 -11.42
C GLY A 46 10.98 6.11 -12.79
N PRO A 47 11.53 7.08 -13.55
CA PRO A 47 12.09 6.83 -14.89
C PRO A 47 13.40 6.01 -14.87
N ALA A 48 14.06 5.94 -13.71
CA ALA A 48 15.28 5.16 -13.52
C ALA A 48 14.92 3.69 -13.19
N PRO A 49 15.71 2.70 -13.65
CA PRO A 49 15.51 1.32 -13.26
C PRO A 49 15.69 1.18 -11.75
N ALA A 50 14.59 0.88 -11.07
CA ALA A 50 14.60 0.66 -9.63
C ALA A 50 15.43 -0.56 -9.26
N ASP A 51 16.08 -0.51 -8.10
CA ASP A 51 16.71 -1.68 -7.51
C ASP A 51 15.65 -2.79 -7.33
N LYS A 52 16.01 -4.01 -7.74
CA LYS A 52 15.20 -5.22 -7.53
C LYS A 52 14.73 -5.31 -6.08
N ARG A 53 15.58 -4.91 -5.13
CA ARG A 53 15.26 -4.87 -3.71
C ARG A 53 14.10 -3.94 -3.37
N GLU A 54 14.05 -2.74 -3.95
CA GLU A 54 12.96 -1.78 -3.69
C GLU A 54 11.64 -2.27 -4.29
N ARG A 55 11.69 -2.95 -5.44
CA ARG A 55 10.52 -3.61 -6.04
C ARG A 55 9.97 -4.70 -5.13
N GLU A 56 10.80 -5.62 -4.67
CA GLU A 56 10.39 -6.70 -3.74
C GLU A 56 9.85 -6.13 -2.42
N ARG A 57 10.43 -5.03 -1.95
CA ARG A 57 10.00 -4.33 -0.73
C ARG A 57 8.61 -3.70 -0.91
N PHE A 58 8.38 -3.01 -2.03
CA PHE A 58 7.06 -2.49 -2.41
C PHE A 58 6.01 -3.61 -2.53
N GLU A 59 6.33 -4.69 -3.24
CA GLU A 59 5.40 -5.81 -3.46
C GLU A 59 4.98 -6.46 -2.13
N ARG A 60 5.93 -6.64 -1.19
CA ARG A 60 5.61 -7.13 0.17
C ARG A 60 4.73 -6.15 0.95
N ALA A 61 5.07 -4.86 0.94
CA ALA A 61 4.29 -3.84 1.63
C ALA A 61 2.83 -3.78 1.11
N ALA A 62 2.66 -3.74 -0.21
CA ALA A 62 1.36 -3.71 -0.87
C ALA A 62 0.53 -4.97 -0.54
N ARG A 63 1.17 -6.15 -0.57
CA ARG A 63 0.50 -7.41 -0.22
C ARG A 63 -0.03 -7.41 1.21
N VAL A 64 0.82 -7.04 2.19
CA VAL A 64 0.41 -7.01 3.60
C VAL A 64 -0.69 -5.97 3.83
N ALA A 65 -0.60 -4.79 3.21
CA ALA A 65 -1.64 -3.78 3.31
C ALA A 65 -2.99 -4.27 2.76
N MET A 66 -3.00 -4.95 1.61
CA MET A 66 -4.23 -5.53 1.04
C MET A 66 -4.82 -6.63 1.93
N GLU A 67 -3.98 -7.52 2.47
CA GLU A 67 -4.43 -8.57 3.39
C GLU A 67 -5.05 -8.02 4.68
N ILE A 68 -4.54 -6.89 5.18
CA ILE A 68 -5.14 -6.19 6.32
C ILE A 68 -6.45 -5.54 5.90
N ALA A 69 -6.52 -4.89 4.73
CA ALA A 69 -7.73 -4.22 4.26
C ALA A 69 -8.90 -5.20 4.10
N MET A 70 -8.63 -6.44 3.66
CA MET A 70 -9.63 -7.50 3.55
C MET A 70 -10.24 -7.92 4.90
N LYS A 71 -9.59 -7.60 6.02
CA LYS A 71 -10.06 -7.94 7.37
C LYS A 71 -10.84 -6.82 8.03
N ILE A 72 -10.89 -5.63 7.41
CA ILE A 72 -11.66 -4.49 7.93
C ILE A 72 -13.15 -4.73 7.66
N ALA A 73 -13.95 -4.73 8.71
CA ALA A 73 -15.39 -4.97 8.62
C ALA A 73 -16.16 -3.70 8.24
N ASP A 74 -15.79 -2.55 8.78
CA ASP A 74 -16.39 -1.26 8.43
C ASP A 74 -16.05 -0.85 6.99
N ASP A 75 -17.08 -0.69 6.16
CA ASP A 75 -16.93 -0.39 4.74
C ASP A 75 -16.21 0.94 4.48
N LEU A 76 -16.46 1.97 5.30
CA LEU A 76 -15.85 3.29 5.12
C LEU A 76 -14.37 3.27 5.50
N MET A 77 -14.02 2.60 6.61
CA MET A 77 -12.62 2.41 7.01
C MET A 77 -11.86 1.57 5.99
N ARG A 78 -12.49 0.51 5.47
CA ARG A 78 -11.90 -0.32 4.42
C ARG A 78 -11.65 0.50 3.17
N ASP A 79 -12.63 1.29 2.73
CA ASP A 79 -12.51 2.09 1.51
C ASP A 79 -11.47 3.23 1.64
N ASP A 80 -11.34 3.88 2.80
CA ASP A 80 -10.22 4.82 3.05
C ASP A 80 -8.87 4.11 3.03
N ALA A 81 -8.78 2.92 3.63
CA ALA A 81 -7.57 2.13 3.62
C ALA A 81 -7.18 1.69 2.19
N VAL A 82 -8.16 1.21 1.40
CA VAL A 82 -7.96 0.84 0.00
C VAL A 82 -7.52 2.05 -0.83
N ARG A 83 -8.10 3.25 -0.60
CA ARG A 83 -7.63 4.48 -1.24
C ARG A 83 -6.14 4.73 -1.03
N ARG A 84 -5.61 4.51 0.19
CA ARG A 84 -4.18 4.67 0.48
C ARG A 84 -3.32 3.66 -0.28
N ILE A 85 -3.81 2.43 -0.42
CA ILE A 85 -3.13 1.39 -1.19
C ILE A 85 -3.13 1.73 -2.69
N VAL A 86 -4.24 2.29 -3.21
CA VAL A 86 -4.32 2.80 -4.59
C VAL A 86 -3.25 3.87 -4.82
N ASP A 87 -3.14 4.87 -3.94
CA ASP A 87 -2.12 5.92 -4.00
C ASP A 87 -0.70 5.33 -4.08
N LEU A 88 -0.40 4.35 -3.22
CA LEU A 88 0.88 3.66 -3.21
C LEU A 88 1.16 2.92 -4.54
N CYS A 89 0.17 2.20 -5.08
CA CYS A 89 0.30 1.50 -6.36
C CYS A 89 0.51 2.45 -7.53
N VAL A 90 -0.21 3.58 -7.57
CA VAL A 90 -0.01 4.61 -8.60
C VAL A 90 1.40 5.17 -8.55
N LYS A 91 1.93 5.46 -7.34
CA LYS A 91 3.31 5.92 -7.16
C LYS A 91 4.35 4.92 -7.66
N ALA A 92 4.07 3.62 -7.53
CA ALA A 92 4.90 2.55 -8.07
C ALA A 92 4.68 2.28 -9.57
N ASN A 93 3.83 3.06 -10.25
CA ASN A 93 3.38 2.83 -11.62
C ASN A 93 2.73 1.45 -11.84
N ASP A 94 2.21 0.83 -10.77
CA ASP A 94 1.42 -0.41 -10.84
C ASP A 94 -0.06 -0.08 -11.11
N MET A 95 -0.31 0.44 -12.30
CA MET A 95 -1.64 0.91 -12.71
C MET A 95 -2.67 -0.22 -12.74
N LYS A 96 -2.24 -1.45 -13.03
CA LYS A 96 -3.14 -2.61 -13.08
C LYS A 96 -3.74 -2.89 -11.70
N THR A 97 -2.89 -2.97 -10.67
CA THR A 97 -3.35 -3.20 -9.30
C THR A 97 -4.14 -2.00 -8.78
N ALA A 98 -3.68 -0.78 -9.06
CA ALA A 98 -4.39 0.44 -8.68
C ALA A 98 -5.83 0.49 -9.23
N GLN A 99 -6.04 0.12 -10.50
CA GLN A 99 -7.38 0.07 -11.11
C GLN A 99 -8.28 -1.01 -10.48
N ILE A 100 -7.73 -2.19 -10.15
CA ILE A 100 -8.50 -3.26 -9.50
C ILE A 100 -8.99 -2.78 -8.12
N LEU A 101 -8.09 -2.19 -7.34
CA LEU A 101 -8.41 -1.67 -6.01
C LEU A 101 -9.37 -0.48 -6.07
N PHE A 102 -9.19 0.44 -7.02
CA PHE A 102 -10.09 1.56 -7.25
C PHE A 102 -11.53 1.10 -7.50
N ARG A 103 -11.73 0.04 -8.30
CA ARG A 103 -13.06 -0.56 -8.54
C ARG A 103 -13.66 -1.21 -7.29
N ALA A 104 -12.83 -1.60 -6.33
CA ALA A 104 -13.28 -2.21 -5.07
C ALA A 104 -13.81 -1.18 -4.05
N ILE A 105 -13.42 0.10 -4.16
CA ILE A 105 -13.93 1.20 -3.32
C ILE A 105 -15.43 1.38 -3.60
N GLN A 106 -16.30 1.20 -2.61
CA GLN A 106 -17.76 1.30 -2.77
C GLN A 106 -18.30 2.71 -2.46
N ALA A 107 -17.70 3.41 -1.51
CA ALA A 107 -18.08 4.76 -1.11
C ALA A 107 -17.86 5.76 -2.26
N GLY A 108 -18.96 6.30 -2.80
CA GLY A 108 -18.94 7.19 -3.97
C GLY A 108 -18.01 8.40 -3.81
N TRP A 109 -18.07 9.09 -2.67
CA TRP A 109 -17.23 10.27 -2.41
C TRP A 109 -15.73 9.95 -2.31
N ILE A 110 -15.37 8.77 -1.79
CA ILE A 110 -13.97 8.30 -1.77
C ILE A 110 -13.51 8.00 -3.19
N ARG A 111 -14.36 7.32 -3.97
CA ARG A 111 -14.07 6.99 -5.38
C ARG A 111 -13.90 8.27 -6.21
N GLU A 112 -14.77 9.26 -6.04
CA GLU A 112 -14.68 10.56 -6.70
C GLU A 112 -13.39 11.30 -6.35
N ALA A 113 -13.00 11.30 -5.06
CA ALA A 113 -11.73 11.89 -4.64
C ALA A 113 -10.52 11.20 -5.31
N VAL A 114 -10.51 9.86 -5.36
CA VAL A 114 -9.45 9.11 -6.04
C VAL A 114 -9.45 9.38 -7.55
N GLN A 115 -10.61 9.47 -8.18
CA GLN A 115 -10.71 9.79 -9.60
C GLN A 115 -10.24 11.21 -9.92
N HIS A 116 -10.52 12.18 -9.04
CA HIS A 116 -10.03 13.54 -9.17
C HIS A 116 -8.50 13.58 -9.12
N ASP A 117 -7.90 12.89 -8.16
CA ASP A 117 -6.43 12.85 -8.00
C ASP A 117 -5.76 12.01 -9.10
N TYR A 118 -6.43 10.96 -9.57
CA TYR A 118 -5.91 9.99 -10.55
C TYR A 118 -6.93 9.69 -11.67
N PRO A 119 -7.14 10.62 -12.63
CA PRO A 119 -8.14 10.46 -13.69
C PRO A 119 -7.93 9.23 -14.58
N ALA A 120 -6.68 8.73 -14.70
CA ALA A 120 -6.33 7.55 -15.48
C ALA A 120 -6.89 6.23 -14.91
N LEU A 121 -7.35 6.21 -13.65
CA LEU A 121 -7.92 5.00 -13.03
C LEU A 121 -9.39 4.76 -13.42
N ALA A 122 -10.07 5.78 -13.94
CA ALA A 122 -11.48 5.69 -14.35
C ALA A 122 -11.66 5.30 -15.83
N GLN A 123 -10.57 5.02 -16.54
CA GLN A 123 -10.57 4.53 -17.93
C GLN A 123 -10.68 3.00 -17.97
#